data_AF-A0A522ITL9-F1
#
_entry.id   AF-A0A522ITL9-F1
#
_cell.length_a   1.000
_cell.length_b   1.000
_cell.length_c   1.000
_cell.angle_alpha   90.00
_cell.angle_beta   90.00
_cell.angle_gamma   90.00
#
_symmetry.space_group_name_H-M   'P 1'
#
loop_
_entity.id
_entity.type
_entity.pdbx_description
1 polymer ?
#
loop_
_entity_poly.entity_id
_entity_poly.type
_entity_poly.pdbx_seq_one_letter_code
_entity_poly.pdbx_strand_id
1 'polypeptide(L)' 'MSTFGVPARDFRWGHGGGADGVCTDVRTYPVTGETIIVLSNRTSPACYPVSNFLHQQYNKRGHRHFSLRHG' A
#
# COMPACT_ATOMS: atom_id res chain seq x y z
N MET A 1 13.19 -9.86 -10.77
CA MET A 1 13.60 -8.93 -11.84
C MET A 1 12.60 -7.79 -11.88
N SER A 2 13.01 -6.57 -11.53
CA SER A 2 12.21 -5.35 -11.70
C SER A 2 12.60 -4.68 -13.01
N THR A 3 11.67 -4.60 -13.95
CA THR A 3 11.79 -3.82 -15.19
C THR A 3 11.81 -2.32 -14.86
N PHE A 4 12.76 -1.60 -15.45
CA PHE A 4 12.94 -0.14 -15.50
C PHE A 4 11.87 0.73 -14.79
N GLY A 5 12.24 1.34 -13.65
CA GLY A 5 11.65 2.59 -13.16
C GLY A 5 10.84 2.56 -11.86
N VAL A 6 10.30 1.41 -11.43
CA VAL A 6 9.54 1.30 -10.17
C VAL A 6 10.27 0.35 -9.23
N PRO A 7 10.57 0.73 -7.96
CA PRO A 7 11.16 -0.17 -7.00
C PRO A 7 10.34 -1.46 -6.87
N ALA A 8 11.00 -2.62 -6.84
CA ALA A 8 10.35 -3.94 -6.77
C ALA A 8 9.26 -4.00 -5.68
N ARG A 9 9.50 -3.36 -4.53
CA ARG A 9 8.59 -3.27 -3.39
C ARG A 9 7.31 -2.48 -3.67
N ASP A 10 7.35 -1.51 -4.56
CA ASP A 10 6.22 -0.64 -4.85
C ASP A 10 5.27 -1.28 -5.90
N PHE A 11 5.70 -2.37 -6.53
CA PHE A 11 4.80 -3.23 -7.29
C PHE A 11 3.77 -3.86 -6.36
N ARG A 12 2.51 -3.69 -6.76
CA ARG A 12 1.35 -4.17 -6.03
C ARG A 12 0.31 -4.69 -7.01
N TRP A 13 -0.44 -5.67 -6.55
CA TRP A 13 -1.67 -6.14 -7.20
C TRP A 13 -2.85 -5.73 -6.34
N GLY A 14 -4.01 -5.54 -6.96
CA GLY A 14 -5.16 -5.09 -6.18
C GLY A 14 -6.33 -4.63 -7.02
N HIS A 15 -7.40 -4.28 -6.33
CA HIS A 15 -8.58 -3.69 -6.90
C HIS A 15 -9.12 -2.61 -5.98
N GLY A 16 -9.39 -1.45 -6.56
CA GLY A 16 -10.16 -0.38 -5.94
C GLY A 16 -11.57 -0.40 -6.51
N GLY A 17 -12.56 -0.09 -5.68
CA GLY A 17 -13.96 -0.08 -6.09
C GLY A 17 -14.82 0.69 -5.10
N GLY A 18 -16.03 1.01 -5.51
CA GLY A 18 -16.97 1.72 -4.65
C GLY A 18 -18.38 1.69 -5.18
N ALA A 19 -19.31 2.09 -4.32
CA ALA A 19 -20.71 2.36 -4.62
C ALA A 19 -21.10 3.65 -3.88
N ASP A 20 -22.35 4.10 -4.01
CA ASP A 20 -22.81 5.27 -3.26
C ASP A 20 -22.64 5.07 -1.76
N GLY A 21 -21.92 5.99 -1.12
CA GLY A 21 -21.57 5.91 0.30
C GLY A 21 -20.48 4.90 0.68
N VAL A 22 -19.82 4.22 -0.28
CA VAL A 22 -18.79 3.20 0.02
C VAL A 22 -17.56 3.33 -0.89
N CYS A 23 -16.37 3.16 -0.32
CA CYS A 23 -15.10 3.07 -1.05
C CYS A 23 -14.25 1.95 -0.45
N THR A 24 -13.68 1.12 -1.31
CA THR A 24 -12.81 0.01 -0.97
C THR A 24 -11.53 0.07 -1.80
N ASP A 25 -10.39 -0.21 -1.17
CA ASP A 25 -9.10 -0.36 -1.85
C ASP A 25 -8.32 -1.51 -1.22
N VAL A 26 -8.03 -2.53 -2.03
CA VAL A 26 -7.27 -3.72 -1.63
C VAL A 26 -5.98 -3.75 -2.41
N ARG A 27 -4.84 -3.88 -1.71
CA ARG A 27 -3.50 -3.90 -2.31
C ARG A 27 -2.65 -4.98 -1.64
N THR A 28 -2.07 -5.87 -2.44
CA THR A 28 -1.10 -6.86 -1.98
C THR A 28 0.26 -6.57 -2.60
N TYR A 29 1.30 -6.63 -1.77
CA TYR A 29 2.69 -6.32 -2.11
C TYR A 29 3.51 -7.62 -2.07
N PRO A 30 3.75 -8.29 -3.23
CA PRO A 30 4.37 -9.61 -3.25
C PRO A 30 5.77 -9.66 -2.63
N VAL A 31 6.53 -8.57 -2.77
CA VAL A 31 7.90 -8.49 -2.26
C VAL A 31 7.95 -8.50 -0.72
N THR A 32 6.93 -7.97 -0.06
CA THR A 32 6.89 -7.88 1.41
C THR A 32 5.94 -8.91 2.03
N GLY A 33 5.08 -9.54 1.23
CA GLY A 33 4.01 -10.40 1.71
C GLY A 33 2.87 -9.63 2.39
N GLU A 34 2.84 -8.30 2.29
CA GLU A 34 1.87 -7.47 2.99
C GLU A 34 0.61 -7.22 2.16
N THR A 35 -0.51 -7.02 2.86
CA THR A 35 -1.77 -6.61 2.24
C THR A 35 -2.36 -5.43 3.01
N ILE A 36 -2.74 -4.38 2.27
CA ILE A 36 -3.48 -3.22 2.77
C ILE A 36 -4.92 -3.35 2.28
N ILE A 37 -5.87 -3.28 3.22
CA ILE A 37 -7.30 -3.23 2.93
C ILE A 37 -7.84 -1.97 3.60
N VAL A 38 -8.45 -1.08 2.81
CA VAL A 38 -9.15 0.09 3.31
C VAL A 38 -10.60 0.02 2.90
N LEU A 39 -11.49 0.19 3.87
CA LEU A 39 -12.93 0.33 3.69
C LEU A 39 -13.38 1.67 4.28
N SER A 40 -14.19 2.41 3.53
CA SER A 40 -14.74 3.70 3.95
C SER A 40 -16.24 3.75 3.71
N ASN A 41 -16.97 4.36 4.64
CA ASN A 41 -18.39 4.73 4.51
C ASN A 41 -18.57 6.08 3.78
N ARG A 42 -17.63 6.41 2.90
CA ARG A 42 -17.66 7.56 2.01
C ARG A 42 -17.39 7.08 0.60
N THR A 43 -17.90 7.80 -0.39
CA THR A 43 -17.72 7.48 -1.80
C THR A 43 -16.26 7.58 -2.24
N SER A 44 -15.92 6.91 -3.34
CA SER A 44 -14.64 7.09 -4.02
C SER A 44 -14.39 8.58 -4.30
N PRO A 45 -13.18 9.12 -4.04
CA PRO A 45 -11.91 8.42 -3.77
C PRO A 45 -11.52 8.28 -2.29
N ALA A 46 -12.45 8.36 -1.33
CA ALA A 46 -12.13 8.54 0.10
C ALA A 46 -11.18 7.50 0.72
N CYS A 47 -11.15 6.26 0.21
CA CYS A 47 -10.29 5.19 0.70
C CYS A 47 -8.82 5.29 0.22
N TYR A 48 -8.57 5.89 -0.95
CA TYR A 48 -7.22 5.90 -1.55
C TYR A 48 -6.16 6.70 -0.78
N PRO A 49 -6.47 7.89 -0.21
CA PRO A 49 -5.51 8.63 0.60
C PRO A 49 -5.00 7.83 1.80
N VAL A 50 -5.88 7.06 2.46
CA VAL A 50 -5.51 6.22 3.60
C VAL A 50 -4.58 5.08 3.14
N SER A 51 -4.92 4.39 2.05
CA SER A 51 -4.05 3.35 1.49
C SER A 51 -2.67 3.89 1.11
N ASN A 52 -2.60 5.11 0.54
CA ASN A 52 -1.35 5.75 0.18
C ASN A 52 -0.53 6.14 1.42
N PHE A 53 -1.17 6.67 2.46
CA PHE A 53 -0.51 6.97 3.72
C PHE A 53 0.09 5.70 4.35
N LEU A 54 -0.67 4.59 4.38
CA LEU A 54 -0.20 3.33 4.93
C LEU A 54 0.98 2.75 4.12
N HIS A 55 0.91 2.81 2.79
CA HIS A 55 2.03 2.46 1.92
C HIS A 55 3.29 3.30 2.20
N GLN A 56 3.16 4.63 2.35
CA GLN A 56 4.28 5.52 2.66
C GLN A 56 4.84 5.31 4.08
N GLN A 57 3.97 5.06 5.08
CA GLN A 57 4.41 4.78 6.44
C GLN A 57 5.28 3.52 6.47
N TYR A 58 4.93 2.52 5.68
CA TYR A 58 5.74 1.32 5.56
C TYR A 58 7.12 1.59 4.95
N ASN A 59 7.21 2.45 3.92
CA ASN A 59 8.49 2.87 3.36
C ASN A 59 9.45 3.35 4.46
N LYS A 60 8.93 4.09 5.46
CA LYS A 60 9.71 4.58 6.61
C LYS A 60 10.04 3.51 7.67
N ARG A 61 9.29 2.40 7.76
CA ARG A 61 9.60 1.29 8.69
C ARG A 61 10.69 0.39 8.15
N GLY A 62 10.71 0.11 6.83
CA GLY A 62 11.78 -0.65 6.18
C GLY A 62 13.17 -0.05 6.41
N HIS A 63 13.30 1.28 6.36
CA HIS A 63 14.56 1.97 6.69
C HIS A 63 15.00 1.80 8.15
N ARG A 64 14.05 1.75 9.09
CA ARG A 64 14.36 1.59 10.53
C ARG A 64 14.72 0.16 10.89
N HIS A 65 14.12 -0.84 10.26
CA HIS A 65 14.46 -2.24 10.52
C HIS A 65 15.83 -2.64 9.93
N PHE A 66 16.23 -2.06 8.79
CA PHE A 66 17.56 -2.30 8.22
C PHE A 66 18.69 -1.71 9.10
N SER A 67 18.46 -0.53 9.67
CA SER A 67 19.42 0.15 10.55
C SER A 67 19.66 -0.54 11.90
N LEU A 68 18.68 -1.29 12.42
CA LEU A 68 18.79 -1.99 13.71
C LEU A 68 19.40 -3.40 13.60
N ARG A 69 19.64 -3.91 12.39
CA ARG A 69 20.24 -5.23 12.15
C ARG A 69 21.70 -5.20 11.70
N HIS A 70 22.27 -4.01 11.50
CA HIS A 70 23.65 -3.80 11.05
C HIS A 70 24.42 -2.80 11.94
N GLY A 71 24.02 -2.69 13.21
CA GLY A 71 24.73 -1.94 14.25
C GLY A 71 25.33 -2.89 15.28
#